data_AF-A0A9P8W0S0-F1
#
_entry.id   AF-A0A9P8W0S0-F1
#
_cell.length_a   1.000
_cell.length_b   1.000
_cell.length_c   1.000
_cell.angle_alpha   90.00
_cell.angle_beta   90.00
_cell.angle_gamma   90.00
#
_symmetry.space_group_name_H-M   'P 1'
#
loop_
_entity.id
_entity.type
_entity.pdbx_description
1 polymer ?
#
loop_
_entity_poly.entity_id
_entity_poly.type
_entity_poly.pdbx_seq_one_letter_code
_entity_poly.pdbx_strand_id
1 'polypeptide(L)'
;MALTQDSDLFSHLREIHHQYRQTPDPEGKKFFYSTECRQICRQDPSYAARERDTIARYLKESGALVNRVLRDAGLIDDASGTLQVKASCYTVRPLTESESDEFGTTEVVAPAGFSSVEDIQAKARSDKWKGLRVNMWTDDGFGKGLLVKVKYWWRLEEAEVGGEVWRQILHDILYLGPRDGTEESEGGILVQDSMA
;
A
#
# COMPACT_ATOMS: atom_id res chain seq x y z
N MET A 1 -22.02 -0.37 -2.37
CA MET A 1 -21.99 0.05 -0.94
C MET A 1 -20.55 0.28 -0.54
N ALA A 2 -20.25 1.52 -0.14
CA ALA A 2 -18.96 1.91 0.41
C ALA A 2 -18.68 1.12 1.71
N LEU A 3 -17.40 0.87 1.97
CA LEU A 3 -16.97 0.22 3.21
C LEU A 3 -17.03 1.25 4.35
N THR A 4 -17.61 0.90 5.50
CA THR A 4 -17.69 1.79 6.66
C THR A 4 -16.73 1.33 7.76
N GLN A 5 -16.28 2.26 8.60
CA GLN A 5 -15.28 1.98 9.64
C GLN A 5 -15.81 1.07 10.75
N ASP A 6 -17.13 1.04 10.97
CA ASP A 6 -17.76 0.16 11.97
C ASP A 6 -18.19 -1.20 11.41
N SER A 7 -17.88 -1.50 10.14
CA SER A 7 -18.28 -2.77 9.52
C SER A 7 -17.37 -3.93 9.92
N ASP A 8 -17.97 -5.12 10.07
CA ASP A 8 -17.23 -6.37 10.27
C ASP A 8 -16.21 -6.63 9.16
N LEU A 9 -16.59 -6.28 7.92
CA LEU A 9 -15.69 -6.39 6.77
C LEU A 9 -14.47 -5.49 6.91
N PHE A 10 -14.62 -4.25 7.38
CA PHE A 10 -13.47 -3.37 7.60
C PHE A 10 -12.57 -3.93 8.70
N SER A 11 -13.16 -4.41 9.80
CA SER A 11 -12.41 -5.04 10.88
C SER A 11 -11.61 -6.24 10.39
N HIS A 12 -12.20 -7.07 9.53
CA HIS A 12 -11.55 -8.20 8.89
C HIS A 12 -10.42 -7.81 7.93
N LEU A 13 -10.66 -6.84 7.03
CA LEU A 13 -9.65 -6.36 6.09
C LEU A 13 -8.46 -5.69 6.82
N ARG A 14 -8.73 -4.98 7.92
CA ARG A 14 -7.70 -4.41 8.78
C ARG A 14 -6.83 -5.50 9.40
N GLU A 15 -7.44 -6.55 9.92
CA GLU A 15 -6.73 -7.69 10.51
C GLU A 15 -5.82 -8.37 9.47
N ILE A 16 -6.35 -8.67 8.28
CA ILE A 16 -5.54 -9.26 7.20
C ILE A 16 -4.42 -8.31 6.75
N HIS A 17 -4.68 -7.00 6.66
CA HIS A 17 -3.65 -6.01 6.36
C HIS A 17 -2.56 -5.98 7.44
N HIS A 18 -2.92 -6.10 8.72
CA HIS A 18 -1.94 -6.18 9.80
C HIS A 18 -1.08 -7.44 9.68
N GLN A 19 -1.66 -8.60 9.40
CA GLN A 19 -0.92 -9.84 9.15
C GLN A 19 0.04 -9.71 7.95
N TYR A 20 -0.41 -9.06 6.87
CA TYR A 20 0.43 -8.70 5.73
C TYR A 20 1.63 -7.84 6.15
N ARG A 21 1.42 -6.82 6.98
CA ARG A 21 2.49 -5.94 7.50
C ARG A 21 3.50 -6.72 8.35
N GLN A 22 3.01 -7.58 9.22
CA GLN A 22 3.80 -8.42 10.12
C GLN A 22 4.53 -9.58 9.41
N THR A 23 4.20 -9.86 8.15
CA THR A 23 4.92 -10.85 7.34
C THR A 23 6.25 -10.26 6.86
N PRO A 24 7.43 -10.76 7.33
CA PRO A 24 8.72 -10.15 7.02
C PRO A 24 9.21 -10.52 5.62
N ASP A 25 8.93 -11.74 5.18
CA ASP A 25 9.40 -12.26 3.90
C ASP A 25 8.55 -11.74 2.72
N PRO A 26 9.14 -11.08 1.71
CA PRO A 26 8.41 -10.63 0.53
C PRO A 26 7.70 -11.73 -0.24
N GLU A 27 8.21 -12.97 -0.25
CA GLU A 27 7.54 -14.10 -0.89
C GLU A 27 6.29 -14.51 -0.10
N GLY A 28 6.37 -14.59 1.23
CA GLY A 28 5.21 -14.77 2.11
C GLY A 28 4.13 -13.70 1.92
N LYS A 29 4.50 -12.45 1.62
CA LYS A 29 3.52 -11.39 1.33
C LYS A 29 2.63 -11.69 0.11
N LYS A 30 3.07 -12.53 -0.83
CA LYS A 30 2.26 -12.93 -2.00
C LYS A 30 0.99 -13.68 -1.62
N PHE A 31 0.94 -14.30 -0.44
CA PHE A 31 -0.28 -14.94 0.05
C PHE A 31 -1.43 -13.96 0.31
N PHE A 32 -1.15 -12.67 0.45
CA PHE A 32 -2.16 -11.62 0.60
C PHE A 32 -2.59 -11.02 -0.74
N TYR A 33 -1.87 -11.32 -1.82
CA TYR A 33 -2.12 -10.77 -3.14
C TYR A 33 -2.99 -11.71 -3.97
N SER A 34 -3.90 -11.14 -4.73
CA SER A 34 -4.52 -11.80 -5.86
C SER A 34 -3.44 -12.18 -6.88
N THR A 35 -3.65 -13.24 -7.64
CA THR A 35 -2.81 -13.54 -8.81
C THR A 35 -2.85 -12.42 -9.84
N GLU A 36 -3.96 -11.67 -9.89
CA GLU A 36 -4.15 -10.51 -10.76
C GLU A 36 -3.67 -9.19 -10.14
N CYS A 37 -3.08 -9.21 -8.93
CA CYS A 37 -2.73 -7.99 -8.21
C CYS A 37 -1.77 -7.10 -9.01
N ARG A 38 -2.11 -5.81 -9.07
CA ARG A 38 -1.37 -4.77 -9.76
C ARG A 38 -0.80 -3.75 -8.78
N GLN A 39 0.26 -3.05 -9.19
CA GLN A 39 0.79 -1.92 -8.42
C GLN A 39 1.06 -0.73 -9.31
N ILE A 40 0.72 0.44 -8.81
CA ILE A 40 1.04 1.76 -9.34
C ILE A 40 1.84 2.48 -8.26
N CYS A 41 3.00 3.02 -8.61
CA CYS A 41 3.70 3.97 -7.78
C CYS A 41 3.84 5.28 -8.54
N ARG A 42 3.16 6.32 -8.02
CA ARG A 42 3.06 7.64 -8.67
C ARG A 42 4.29 8.52 -8.42
N GLN A 43 5.16 8.15 -7.49
CA GLN A 43 6.38 8.90 -7.16
C GLN A 43 7.40 8.86 -8.31
N ASP A 44 8.11 9.95 -8.58
CA ASP A 44 9.17 10.01 -9.61
C ASP A 44 10.47 9.31 -9.15
N PRO A 45 11.03 8.36 -9.92
CA PRO A 45 10.51 7.79 -11.16
C PRO A 45 9.31 6.87 -10.92
N SER A 46 8.23 7.11 -11.67
CA SER A 46 7.03 6.30 -11.57
C SER A 46 7.31 4.87 -12.01
N TYR A 47 6.76 3.88 -11.30
CA TYR A 47 6.87 2.48 -11.67
C TYR A 47 5.57 1.75 -11.43
N ALA A 48 5.39 0.63 -12.15
CA ALA A 48 4.20 -0.19 -12.05
C ALA A 48 4.54 -1.68 -12.12
N ALA A 49 3.65 -2.50 -11.59
CA ALA A 49 3.72 -3.95 -11.65
C ALA A 49 2.41 -4.51 -12.21
N ARG A 50 2.54 -5.49 -13.10
CA ARG A 50 1.42 -6.18 -13.75
C ARG A 50 1.03 -7.50 -13.09
N GLU A 51 1.81 -7.93 -12.12
CA GLU A 51 1.66 -9.22 -11.47
C GLU A 51 2.28 -9.18 -10.08
N ARG A 52 1.75 -10.03 -9.19
CA ARG A 52 2.17 -10.13 -7.79
C ARG A 52 3.64 -10.46 -7.59
N ASP A 53 4.25 -11.21 -8.51
CA ASP A 53 5.67 -11.58 -8.42
C ASP A 53 6.59 -10.38 -8.63
N THR A 54 6.23 -9.51 -9.57
CA THR A 54 6.94 -8.25 -9.78
C THR A 54 6.76 -7.31 -8.57
N ILE A 55 5.59 -7.29 -7.93
CA ILE A 55 5.35 -6.51 -6.69
C ILE A 55 6.27 -6.99 -5.56
N ALA A 56 6.34 -8.30 -5.31
CA ALA A 56 7.21 -8.85 -4.28
C ALA A 56 8.70 -8.58 -4.55
N ARG A 57 9.12 -8.67 -5.82
CA ARG A 57 10.47 -8.28 -6.24
C ARG A 57 10.75 -6.81 -5.93
N TYR A 58 9.84 -5.90 -6.27
CA TYR A 58 9.99 -4.48 -5.93
C TYR A 58 10.09 -4.24 -4.43
N LEU A 59 9.31 -4.95 -3.61
CA LEU A 59 9.44 -4.86 -2.15
C LEU A 59 10.83 -5.29 -1.68
N LYS A 60 11.35 -6.41 -2.20
CA LYS A 60 12.69 -6.91 -1.88
C LYS A 60 13.79 -5.94 -2.30
N GLU A 61 13.63 -5.28 -3.44
CA GLU A 61 14.62 -4.38 -4.04
C GLU A 61 14.46 -2.91 -3.60
N SER A 62 13.37 -2.59 -2.89
CA SER A 62 12.98 -1.21 -2.52
C SER A 62 14.01 -0.47 -1.68
N GLY A 63 14.91 -1.17 -0.99
CA GLY A 63 15.94 -0.57 -0.13
C GLY A 63 16.78 0.49 -0.86
N ALA A 64 17.15 0.27 -2.12
CA ALA A 64 17.92 1.24 -2.89
C ALA A 64 17.12 2.52 -3.20
N LEU A 65 15.83 2.37 -3.54
CA LEU A 65 14.93 3.49 -3.79
C LEU A 65 14.69 4.29 -2.50
N VAL A 66 14.38 3.60 -1.39
CA VAL A 66 14.16 4.23 -0.09
C VAL A 66 15.41 5.00 0.37
N ASN A 67 16.59 4.40 0.25
CA ASN A 67 17.83 5.07 0.59
C ASN A 67 18.06 6.32 -0.28
N ARG A 68 17.82 6.23 -1.59
CA ARG A 68 17.91 7.41 -2.47
C ARG A 68 16.97 8.52 -2.00
N VAL A 69 15.70 8.20 -1.74
CA VAL A 69 14.69 9.16 -1.29
C VAL A 69 15.09 9.84 0.02
N LEU A 70 15.56 9.07 1.00
CA LEU A 70 16.00 9.61 2.28
C LEU A 70 17.28 10.44 2.16
N ARG A 71 18.20 10.07 1.26
CA ARG A 71 19.42 10.83 0.99
C ARG A 71 19.13 12.15 0.28
N ASP A 72 18.28 12.13 -0.74
CA ASP A 72 17.86 13.33 -1.46
C ASP A 72 17.14 14.32 -0.52
N ALA A 73 16.52 13.82 0.55
CA ALA A 73 15.93 14.61 1.63
C ALA A 73 16.92 15.02 2.74
N GLY A 74 18.20 14.64 2.67
CA GLY A 74 19.22 14.95 3.69
C GLY A 74 19.03 14.24 5.03
N LEU A 75 18.33 13.09 5.05
CA LEU A 75 18.04 12.33 6.27
C LEU A 75 19.07 11.24 6.58
N ILE A 76 19.88 10.84 5.60
CA ILE A 76 20.95 9.86 5.76
C ILE A 76 22.22 10.34 5.04
N ASP A 77 23.39 10.08 5.63
CA ASP A 77 24.69 10.47 5.07
C ASP A 77 25.21 9.50 3.99
N ASP A 78 25.95 10.06 3.02
CA ASP A 78 26.39 9.39 1.77
C ASP A 78 27.25 8.13 1.95
N ALA A 79 27.96 7.97 3.07
CA ALA A 79 29.01 6.97 3.22
C ALA A 79 28.57 5.64 3.89
N SER A 80 27.54 5.65 4.74
CA SER A 80 27.11 4.45 5.48
C SER A 80 25.74 4.54 6.15
N GLY A 81 24.97 5.61 5.93
CA GLY A 81 23.76 5.87 6.71
C GLY A 81 22.57 5.03 6.26
N THR A 82 22.11 4.10 7.10
CA THR A 82 20.70 3.69 7.12
C THR A 82 20.00 4.44 8.24
N LEU A 83 18.80 4.96 8.00
CA LEU A 83 18.02 5.57 9.07
C LEU A 83 17.77 4.50 10.16
N GLN A 84 18.14 4.77 11.40
CA GLN A 84 17.86 3.86 12.51
C GLN A 84 16.37 3.92 12.84
N VAL A 85 15.60 2.98 12.31
CA VAL A 85 14.17 2.87 12.58
C VAL A 85 13.94 2.36 14.00
N LYS A 86 13.30 3.17 14.84
CA LYS A 86 12.86 2.80 16.19
C LYS A 86 11.39 2.41 16.26
N ALA A 87 10.57 2.93 15.37
CA ALA A 87 9.17 2.57 15.26
C ALA A 87 8.72 2.48 13.81
N SER A 88 7.75 1.60 13.55
CA SER A 88 7.00 1.52 12.31
C SER A 88 5.52 1.58 12.67
N CYS A 89 4.80 2.50 12.05
CA CYS A 89 3.40 2.77 12.34
C CYS A 89 2.61 2.89 11.04
N TYR A 90 1.30 2.73 11.13
CA TYR A 90 0.39 3.11 10.07
C TYR A 90 -0.98 3.52 10.59
N THR A 91 -1.67 4.37 9.84
CA THR A 91 -3.10 4.59 9.98
C THR A 91 -3.84 3.81 8.91
N VAL A 92 -5.05 3.35 9.23
CA VAL A 92 -5.91 2.65 8.28
C VAL A 92 -7.37 3.03 8.45
N ARG A 93 -8.03 3.31 7.32
CA ARG A 93 -9.47 3.56 7.25
C ARG A 93 -10.03 3.07 5.91
N PRO A 94 -11.35 2.89 5.78
CA PRO A 94 -11.97 2.74 4.47
C PRO A 94 -11.66 3.93 3.55
N LEU A 95 -11.59 3.69 2.24
CA LEU A 95 -11.67 4.78 1.26
C LEU A 95 -13.03 5.46 1.35
N THR A 96 -13.06 6.78 1.17
CA THR A 96 -14.30 7.50 0.94
C THR A 96 -14.92 7.07 -0.40
N GLU A 97 -16.17 7.48 -0.64
CA GLU A 97 -16.81 7.26 -1.94
C GLU A 97 -16.01 7.91 -3.07
N SER A 98 -15.56 9.14 -2.90
CA SER A 98 -14.74 9.85 -3.89
C SER A 98 -13.39 9.17 -4.14
N GLU A 99 -12.73 8.69 -3.09
CA GLU A 99 -11.45 8.00 -3.23
C GLU A 99 -11.59 6.64 -3.90
N SER A 100 -12.74 5.97 -3.74
CA SER A 100 -13.01 4.64 -4.29
C SER A 100 -13.14 4.63 -5.81
N ASP A 101 -13.51 5.77 -6.41
CA ASP A 101 -13.58 5.97 -7.86
C ASP A 101 -12.36 6.73 -8.43
N GLU A 102 -11.43 7.22 -7.60
CA GLU A 102 -10.24 7.96 -8.04
C GLU A 102 -9.02 7.04 -8.20
N PHE A 103 -8.64 6.79 -9.46
CA PHE A 103 -7.49 5.99 -9.87
C PHE A 103 -6.42 6.80 -10.63
N GLY A 104 -6.48 8.13 -10.58
CA GLY A 104 -5.57 9.03 -11.29
C GLY A 104 -5.97 9.24 -12.75
N THR A 105 -4.98 9.22 -13.65
CA THR A 105 -5.15 9.42 -15.09
C THR A 105 -4.81 8.15 -15.87
N THR A 106 -5.14 8.12 -17.17
CA THR A 106 -4.80 6.99 -18.04
C THR A 106 -3.29 6.73 -18.08
N GLU A 107 -2.47 7.79 -18.06
CA GLU A 107 -1.01 7.69 -18.04
C GLU A 107 -0.49 7.02 -16.75
N VAL A 108 -1.22 7.16 -15.65
CA VAL A 108 -0.89 6.54 -14.36
C VAL A 108 -1.26 5.06 -14.34
N VAL A 109 -2.42 4.68 -14.89
CA VAL A 109 -2.93 3.30 -14.82
C VAL A 109 -2.44 2.39 -15.97
N ALA A 110 -2.10 2.97 -17.13
CA ALA A 110 -1.69 2.20 -18.30
C ALA A 110 -0.41 1.35 -18.10
N PRO A 111 0.63 1.84 -17.40
CA PRO A 111 1.80 1.02 -17.08
C PRO A 111 1.45 -0.24 -16.26
N ALA A 112 0.47 -0.15 -15.36
CA ALA A 112 -0.05 -1.28 -14.57
C ALA A 112 -0.92 -2.25 -15.39
N GLY A 113 -1.21 -1.93 -16.64
CA GLY A 113 -1.88 -2.81 -17.60
C GLY A 113 -3.38 -2.59 -17.75
N PHE A 114 -3.91 -1.45 -17.27
CA PHE A 114 -5.28 -1.03 -17.53
C PHE A 114 -5.36 -0.21 -18.82
N SER A 115 -6.47 -0.29 -19.54
CA SER A 115 -6.59 0.44 -20.82
C SER A 115 -6.92 1.92 -20.60
N SER A 116 -7.69 2.23 -19.56
CA SER A 116 -8.07 3.59 -19.16
C SER A 116 -8.53 3.63 -17.70
N VAL A 117 -8.83 4.84 -17.19
CA VAL A 117 -9.43 5.00 -15.86
C VAL A 117 -10.84 4.40 -15.80
N GLU A 118 -11.61 4.50 -16.88
CA GLU A 118 -12.96 3.93 -16.96
C GLU A 118 -12.93 2.40 -16.92
N ASP A 119 -11.90 1.79 -17.52
CA ASP A 119 -11.68 0.32 -17.50
C ASP A 119 -11.45 -0.19 -16.07
N ILE A 120 -10.52 0.43 -15.32
CA ILE A 120 -10.26 0.03 -13.93
C ILE A 120 -11.45 0.31 -13.01
N GLN A 121 -12.16 1.42 -13.22
CA GLN A 121 -13.39 1.72 -12.48
C GLN A 121 -14.50 0.69 -12.77
N ALA A 122 -14.69 0.31 -14.04
CA ALA A 122 -15.65 -0.71 -14.43
C ALA A 122 -15.31 -2.06 -13.80
N LYS A 123 -14.03 -2.45 -13.83
CA LYS A 123 -13.54 -3.67 -13.17
C LYS A 123 -13.76 -3.63 -11.67
N ALA A 124 -13.38 -2.54 -10.99
CA ALA A 124 -13.55 -2.39 -9.54
C ALA A 124 -15.03 -2.50 -9.12
N ARG A 125 -15.95 -1.95 -9.91
CA ARG A 125 -17.40 -2.08 -9.67
C ARG A 125 -17.91 -3.49 -9.91
N SER A 126 -17.54 -4.11 -11.03
CA SER A 126 -17.94 -5.48 -11.40
C SER A 126 -17.48 -6.49 -10.35
N ASP A 127 -16.21 -6.40 -9.96
CA ASP A 127 -15.54 -7.29 -9.02
C ASP A 127 -15.78 -6.88 -7.55
N LYS A 128 -16.61 -5.85 -7.32
CA LYS A 128 -17.02 -5.36 -6.00
C LYS A 128 -15.86 -5.03 -5.05
N TRP A 129 -14.80 -4.40 -5.57
CA TRP A 129 -13.60 -4.08 -4.80
C TRP A 129 -13.91 -3.23 -3.57
N LYS A 130 -13.10 -3.41 -2.52
CA LYS A 130 -13.16 -2.64 -1.27
C LYS A 130 -11.84 -1.95 -1.03
N GLY A 131 -11.88 -0.64 -0.81
CA GLY A 131 -10.69 0.18 -0.65
C GLY A 131 -10.35 0.47 0.81
N LEU A 132 -9.06 0.47 1.11
CA LEU A 132 -8.48 1.03 2.34
C LEU A 132 -7.51 2.16 1.99
N ARG A 133 -7.56 3.25 2.75
CA ARG A 133 -6.49 4.26 2.81
C ARG A 133 -5.51 3.83 3.89
N VAL A 134 -4.22 3.79 3.56
CA VAL A 134 -3.15 3.48 4.51
C VAL A 134 -2.02 4.48 4.37
N ASN A 135 -1.70 5.18 5.45
CA ASN A 135 -0.48 5.97 5.56
C ASN A 135 0.44 5.22 6.51
N MET A 136 1.63 4.84 6.05
CA MET A 136 2.61 4.08 6.83
C MET A 136 3.90 4.86 6.92
N TRP A 137 4.53 4.85 8.10
CA TRP A 137 5.77 5.57 8.31
C TRP A 137 6.70 4.87 9.28
N THR A 138 7.97 5.19 9.15
CA THR A 138 9.00 4.85 10.13
C THR A 138 9.37 6.08 10.97
N ASP A 139 9.88 5.87 12.17
CA ASP A 139 10.37 6.95 13.04
C ASP A 139 11.72 6.56 13.65
N ASP A 140 12.68 7.47 13.63
CA ASP A 140 14.00 7.32 14.28
C ASP A 140 14.03 7.76 15.76
N GLY A 141 12.89 8.18 16.29
CA GLY A 141 12.70 8.77 17.62
C GLY A 141 12.96 10.28 17.67
N PHE A 142 13.33 10.90 16.55
CA PHE A 142 13.54 12.34 16.40
C PHE A 142 12.59 12.95 15.35
N GLY A 143 11.55 12.21 14.93
CA GLY A 143 10.58 12.66 13.96
C GLY A 143 11.03 12.53 12.50
N LYS A 144 12.17 11.89 12.24
CA LYS A 144 12.62 11.59 10.87
C LYS A 144 12.19 10.18 10.48
N GLY A 145 11.91 9.99 9.20
CA GLY A 145 11.33 8.74 8.73
C GLY A 145 11.02 8.72 7.26
N LEU A 146 10.71 7.52 6.76
CA LEU A 146 10.00 7.34 5.50
C LEU A 146 8.50 7.46 5.77
N LEU A 147 7.75 8.06 4.86
CA LEU A 147 6.30 8.03 4.78
C LEU A 147 5.88 7.49 3.42
N VAL A 148 4.95 6.55 3.43
CA VAL A 148 4.30 6.00 2.23
C VAL A 148 2.79 6.14 2.38
N LYS A 149 2.14 6.76 1.40
CA LYS A 149 0.67 6.90 1.35
C LYS A 149 0.15 6.01 0.25
N VAL A 150 -0.77 5.10 0.58
CA VAL A 150 -1.23 4.05 -0.33
C VAL A 150 -2.74 3.90 -0.25
N LYS A 151 -3.37 3.68 -1.40
CA LYS A 151 -4.70 3.10 -1.47
C LYS A 151 -4.57 1.62 -1.83
N TYR A 152 -5.13 0.76 -0.99
CA TYR A 152 -5.20 -0.69 -1.24
C TYR A 152 -6.62 -1.06 -1.61
N TRP A 153 -6.83 -1.70 -2.75
CA TRP A 153 -8.09 -2.36 -3.06
C TRP A 153 -8.00 -3.85 -2.80
N TRP A 154 -9.11 -4.40 -2.33
CA TRP A 154 -9.29 -5.79 -1.99
C TRP A 154 -10.45 -6.37 -2.78
N ARG A 155 -10.34 -7.65 -3.15
CA ARG A 155 -11.38 -8.43 -3.81
C ARG A 155 -11.61 -9.72 -3.04
N LEU A 156 -12.85 -10.16 -2.99
CA LEU A 156 -13.22 -11.48 -2.49
C LEU A 156 -12.98 -12.51 -3.60
N GLU A 157 -12.22 -13.54 -3.31
CA GLU A 157 -11.86 -14.60 -4.24
C GLU A 157 -12.16 -15.97 -3.65
N GLU A 158 -12.37 -16.97 -4.50
CA GLU A 158 -12.44 -18.36 -4.05
C GLU A 158 -11.04 -18.83 -3.60
N ALA A 159 -10.98 -19.45 -2.43
CA ALA A 159 -9.74 -20.01 -1.91
C ALA A 159 -9.43 -21.38 -2.54
N GLU A 160 -8.15 -21.72 -2.68
CA GLU A 160 -7.70 -22.99 -3.28
C GLU A 160 -8.23 -24.24 -2.55
N VAL A 161 -8.47 -24.12 -1.24
CA VAL A 161 -8.97 -25.22 -0.38
C VAL A 161 -10.48 -25.06 -0.10
N GLY A 162 -11.19 -24.27 -0.91
CA GLY A 162 -12.60 -23.95 -0.74
C GLY A 162 -12.86 -22.82 0.26
N GLY A 163 -14.02 -22.18 0.12
CA GLY A 163 -14.38 -20.96 0.85
C GLY A 163 -13.93 -19.69 0.12
N GLU A 164 -14.13 -18.55 0.77
CA GLU A 164 -13.80 -17.24 0.20
C GLU A 164 -12.69 -16.57 1.02
N VAL A 165 -11.80 -15.85 0.34
CA VAL A 165 -10.69 -15.11 0.94
C VAL A 165 -10.58 -13.72 0.33
N TRP A 166 -10.35 -12.72 1.18
CA TRP A 166 -10.04 -11.37 0.72
C TRP A 166 -8.57 -11.25 0.37
N ARG A 167 -8.29 -10.77 -0.84
CA ARG A 167 -6.93 -10.55 -1.34
C ARG A 167 -6.78 -9.15 -1.89
N GLN A 168 -5.58 -8.57 -1.74
CA GLN A 168 -5.22 -7.30 -2.36
C GLN A 168 -5.18 -7.48 -3.88
N ILE A 169 -5.84 -6.57 -4.60
CA ILE A 169 -5.97 -6.60 -6.06
C ILE A 169 -5.33 -5.39 -6.74
N LEU A 170 -5.18 -4.28 -6.01
CA LEU A 170 -4.47 -3.10 -6.50
C LEU A 170 -3.78 -2.37 -5.34
N HIS A 171 -2.51 -2.01 -5.54
CA HIS A 171 -1.77 -1.08 -4.70
C HIS A 171 -1.55 0.22 -5.49
N ASP A 172 -2.02 1.34 -4.98
CA ASP A 172 -1.77 2.66 -5.57
C ASP A 172 -1.01 3.52 -4.58
N ILE A 173 0.31 3.54 -4.74
CA ILE A 173 1.24 4.29 -3.91
C ILE A 173 1.26 5.73 -4.43
N LEU A 174 0.64 6.61 -3.67
CA LEU A 174 0.45 8.02 -4.00
C LEU A 174 1.65 8.89 -3.60
N TYR A 175 2.36 8.48 -2.57
CA TYR A 175 3.53 9.17 -2.05
C TYR A 175 4.51 8.17 -1.47
N LEU A 176 5.80 8.40 -1.73
CA LEU A 176 6.92 7.70 -1.11
C LEU A 176 8.03 8.73 -0.91
N GLY A 177 8.26 9.13 0.34
CA GLY A 177 9.10 10.28 0.64
C GLY A 177 9.46 10.38 2.12
N PRO A 178 10.22 11.41 2.53
CA PRO A 178 10.41 11.68 3.94
C PRO A 178 9.07 11.96 4.63
N ARG A 179 9.03 11.76 5.94
CA ARG A 179 7.94 12.23 6.80
C ARG A 179 7.70 13.72 6.59
N ASP A 180 6.43 14.07 6.45
CA ASP A 180 5.96 15.42 6.11
C ASP A 180 5.01 15.99 7.18
N GLY A 181 4.77 15.26 8.28
CA GLY A 181 3.85 15.66 9.35
C GLY A 181 2.37 15.38 9.07
N THR A 182 2.05 14.72 7.95
CA THR A 182 0.66 14.42 7.54
C THR A 182 0.26 12.96 7.78
N GLU A 183 1.08 12.20 8.50
CA GLU A 183 0.94 10.74 8.66
C GLU A 183 -0.44 10.33 9.23
N GLU A 184 -0.96 11.15 10.15
CA GLU A 184 -2.25 10.94 10.83
C GLU A 184 -3.35 11.91 10.33
N SER A 185 -3.03 12.81 9.41
CA SER A 185 -3.91 13.93 9.01
C SER A 185 -5.20 13.51 8.31
N GLU A 186 -5.23 12.31 7.72
CA GLU A 186 -6.36 11.79 6.95
C GLU A 186 -7.31 10.92 7.79
N GLY A 187 -7.10 10.87 9.10
CA GLY A 187 -7.86 10.04 10.03
C GLY A 187 -7.59 8.54 9.91
N GLY A 188 -8.40 7.75 10.60
CA GLY A 188 -8.25 6.30 10.67
C GLY A 188 -7.65 5.82 11.98
N ILE A 189 -7.49 4.50 12.06
CA ILE A 189 -7.05 3.83 13.28
C ILE A 189 -5.53 3.71 13.24
N LEU A 190 -4.85 4.31 14.21
CA LEU A 190 -3.41 4.20 14.40
C LEU A 190 -3.06 2.79 14.89
N VAL A 191 -2.11 2.16 14.21
CA VAL A 191 -1.56 0.85 14.57
C VAL A 191 -0.04 0.96 14.56
N GLN A 192 0.59 0.47 15.63
CA GLN A 192 2.04 0.32 15.70
C GLN A 192 2.40 -1.12 15.33
N ASP A 193 3.37 -1.28 14.43
CA ASP A 193 3.89 -2.60 14.10
C ASP A 193 4.74 -3.14 15.27
N SER A 194 4.63 -4.44 15.53
CA SER A 194 5.60 -5.12 16.41
C SER A 194 6.97 -5.09 15.74
N MET A 195 7.93 -4.40 16.34
CA MET A 195 9.32 -4.43 15.90
C MET A 195 9.92 -5.78 16.34
N ALA A 196 10.50 -6.52 15.38
CA ALA A 196 11.21 -7.77 15.64
C ALA A 196 12.58 -7.52 16.28
#